data_AF-A0A930RWQ6-F1
#
_entry.id   AF-A0A930RWQ6-F1
#
_cell.length_a   1.000
_cell.length_b   1.000
_cell.length_c   1.000
_cell.angle_alpha   90.00
_cell.angle_beta   90.00
_cell.angle_gamma   90.00
#
_symmetry.space_group_name_H-M   'P 1'
#
loop_
_entity.id
_entity.type
_entity.pdbx_description
1 polymer ?
#
loop_
_entity_poly.entity_id
_entity_poly.type
_entity_poly.pdbx_seq_one_letter_code
_entity_poly.pdbx_strand_id
1 'polypeptide(L)' 'QLRMREEQALLAQDYALEQAEEKGLERGLERGRAEGIEEGLKVGLLNLVRQGLLTPEVASQQLGMTVSEFEALL' A
#
# COMPACT_ATOMS: atom_id res chain seq x y z
N GLN A 1 -8.08 30.80 36.29
CA GLN A 1 -8.94 29.73 35.73
C GLN A 1 -9.02 29.78 34.20
N LEU A 2 -9.18 30.95 33.56
CA LEU A 2 -9.19 31.06 32.08
C LEU A 2 -7.87 30.56 31.42
N ARG A 3 -6.72 31.03 31.90
CA ARG A 3 -5.39 30.63 31.39
C ARG A 3 -5.14 29.12 31.39
N MET A 4 -5.59 28.42 32.44
CA MET A 4 -5.47 26.96 32.52
C MET A 4 -6.30 26.25 31.44
N ARG A 5 -7.47 26.80 31.07
CA ARG A 5 -8.33 26.21 30.03
C ARG A 5 -7.77 26.45 28.63
N GLU A 6 -7.18 27.62 28.40
CA GLU A 6 -6.51 27.94 27.13
C GLU A 6 -5.31 27.03 26.90
N GLU A 7 -4.49 26.82 27.94
CA GLU A 7 -3.35 25.91 27.89
C GLU A 7 -3.80 24.45 27.66
N GLN A 8 -4.86 24.00 28.34
CA GLN A 8 -5.42 22.66 28.11
C GLN A 8 -5.98 22.48 26.69
N ALA A 9 -6.62 23.51 26.13
CA ALA A 9 -7.14 23.45 24.77
C ALA A 9 -6.02 23.38 23.73
N LEU A 10 -4.93 24.11 23.95
CA LEU A 10 -3.75 24.06 23.09
C LEU A 10 -3.10 22.68 23.13
N LEU A 11 -2.89 22.11 24.33
CA LEU A 11 -2.34 20.75 24.49
C LEU A 11 -3.23 19.68 23.83
N ALA A 12 -4.56 19.81 23.95
CA ALA A 12 -5.49 18.88 23.29
C ALA A 12 -5.45 19.01 21.76
N GLN A 13 -5.25 20.22 21.23
CA GLN A 13 -5.08 20.46 19.80
C GLN A 13 -3.77 19.85 19.30
N ASP A 14 -2.65 20.11 19.98
CA ASP A 14 -1.34 19.56 19.63
C ASP A 14 -1.36 18.03 19.63
N TYR A 15 -1.96 17.43 20.67
CA TYR A 15 -2.12 15.98 20.75
C TYR A 15 -2.99 15.41 19.61
N ALA A 16 -4.08 16.10 19.27
CA ALA A 16 -4.94 15.68 18.16
C ALA A 16 -4.22 15.76 16.80
N LEU A 17 -3.36 16.77 16.62
CA LEU A 17 -2.55 16.92 15.42
C LEU A 17 -1.49 15.82 15.33
N GLU A 18 -0.72 15.61 16.40
CA GLU A 18 0.29 14.54 16.48
C GLU A 18 -0.33 13.17 16.17
N GLN A 19 -1.50 12.88 16.76
CA GLN A 19 -2.23 11.64 16.50
C GLN A 19 -2.74 11.52 15.06
N ALA A 20 -3.11 12.62 14.42
CA ALA A 20 -3.55 12.62 13.03
C ALA A 20 -2.37 12.37 12.08
N GLU A 21 -1.21 12.97 12.36
CA GLU A 21 0.02 12.78 11.60
C GLU A 21 0.53 11.35 11.72
N GLU A 22 0.61 10.80 12.93
CA GLU A 22 1.06 9.43 13.18
C GLU A 22 0.19 8.42 12.43
N LYS A 23 -1.14 8.53 12.56
CA LYS A 23 -2.09 7.65 11.85
C LYS A 23 -2.03 7.84 10.34
N GLY A 24 -1.82 9.08 9.87
CA GLY A 24 -1.69 9.38 8.45
C GLY A 24 -0.45 8.70 7.86
N LEU A 25 0.68 8.80 8.57
CA LEU A 25 1.94 8.19 8.19
C LEU A 25 1.85 6.66 8.22
N GLU A 26 1.33 6.07 9.30
CA GLU A 26 1.16 4.62 9.42
C GLU A 26 0.34 4.05 8.26
N ARG A 27 -0.83 4.63 7.98
CA ARG A 27 -1.68 4.21 6.84
C ARG A 27 -0.98 4.38 5.50
N GLY A 28 -0.24 5.48 5.33
CA GLY A 28 0.53 5.73 4.11
C GLY A 28 1.61 4.68 3.87
N LEU A 29 2.33 4.31 4.93
CA LEU A 29 3.39 3.30 4.89
C LEU A 29 2.81 1.89 4.65
N GLU A 30 1.75 1.52 5.36
CA GLU A 30 1.08 0.22 5.16
C GLU A 30 0.57 0.07 3.72
N ARG A 31 -0.11 1.10 3.22
CA ARG A 31 -0.62 1.13 1.85
C ARG A 31 0.50 1.06 0.83
N GLY A 32 1.52 1.91 0.96
CA GLY A 32 2.66 1.93 0.04
C GLY A 32 3.44 0.61 0.03
N ARG A 33 3.56 -0.05 1.19
CA ARG A 33 4.17 -1.38 1.28
C ARG A 33 3.32 -2.44 0.59
N ALA A 34 2.01 -2.45 0.81
CA ALA A 34 1.12 -3.41 0.17
C ALA A 34 1.12 -3.24 -1.37
N GLU A 35 0.95 -2.01 -1.85
CA GLU A 35 1.00 -1.67 -3.28
C GLU A 35 2.36 -2.04 -3.90
N GLY A 36 3.47 -1.74 -3.20
CA GLY A 36 4.81 -2.08 -3.67
C GLY A 36 5.07 -3.59 -3.77
N ILE A 37 4.52 -4.38 -2.84
CA ILE A 37 4.60 -5.85 -2.87
C ILE A 37 3.78 -6.40 -4.05
N GLU A 38 2.56 -5.89 -4.25
CA GLU A 38 1.67 -6.32 -5.32
C GLU A 38 2.29 -6.03 -6.70
N GLU A 39 2.78 -4.81 -6.93
CA GLU A 39 3.45 -4.43 -8.17
C GLU A 39 4.76 -5.21 -8.37
N GLY A 40 5.54 -5.41 -7.31
CA GLY A 40 6.75 -6.22 -7.36
C GLY A 40 6.48 -7.67 -7.78
N LEU A 41 5.43 -8.29 -7.21
CA LEU A 41 4.99 -9.64 -7.57
C LEU A 41 4.55 -9.68 -9.04
N LYS A 42 3.75 -8.72 -9.48
CA LYS A 42 3.27 -8.62 -10.87
C LYS A 42 4.42 -8.53 -11.87
N VAL A 43 5.38 -7.62 -11.64
CA VAL A 43 6.56 -7.48 -12.50
C VAL A 43 7.41 -8.76 -12.47
N GLY A 44 7.59 -9.37 -11.30
CA GLY A 44 8.32 -10.63 -11.16
C GLY A 44 7.71 -11.76 -12.00
N LEU A 45 6.40 -11.94 -11.92
CA LEU A 45 5.68 -12.97 -12.68
C LEU A 45 5.71 -12.71 -14.19
N LEU A 46 5.54 -11.47 -14.64
CA LEU A 46 5.70 -11.11 -16.05
C LEU A 46 7.08 -11.47 -16.59
N ASN A 47 8.13 -11.18 -15.81
CA ASN A 47 9.50 -11.51 -16.21
C ASN A 47 9.74 -13.01 -16.31
N LEU A 48 9.19 -13.80 -15.37
CA LEU A 48 9.30 -15.26 -15.41
C LEU A 48 8.59 -15.86 -16.63
N VAL A 49 7.41 -15.34 -16.99
CA VAL A 49 6.70 -15.77 -18.20
C VAL A 49 7.46 -15.37 -19.46
N ARG A 50 7.97 -14.12 -19.55
CA ARG A 50 8.79 -13.67 -20.69
C ARG A 50 10.08 -14.49 -20.86
N GLN A 51 10.64 -15.01 -19.78
CA GLN A 51 11.81 -15.90 -19.81
C GLN A 51 11.46 -17.37 -20.11
N GLY A 52 10.17 -17.69 -20.27
CA GLY A 52 9.70 -19.06 -20.48
C GLY A 52 9.83 -19.96 -19.25
N LEU A 53 10.02 -19.38 -18.07
CA LEU A 53 10.17 -20.11 -16.79
C LEU A 53 8.80 -20.41 -16.14
N LEU A 54 7.76 -19.68 -16.51
CA LEU A 54 6.38 -19.90 -16.10
C LEU A 54 5.44 -19.79 -17.31
N THR A 55 4.27 -20.42 -17.21
CA THR A 55 3.20 -20.23 -18.19
C THR A 55 2.28 -19.07 -17.78
N PRO A 56 1.63 -18.38 -18.74
CA PRO A 56 0.66 -17.32 -18.43
C PRO A 56 -0.45 -17.77 -17.47
N GLU A 57 -0.90 -19.03 -17.55
CA GLU A 57 -1.97 -19.57 -16.70
C GLU A 57 -1.58 -19.64 -15.23
N VAL A 58 -0.36 -20.09 -14.94
CA VAL A 58 0.14 -20.15 -13.56
C VAL A 58 0.35 -18.74 -13.02
N ALA A 59 0.92 -17.85 -13.82
CA ALA A 59 1.19 -16.48 -13.42
C ALA A 59 -0.09 -15.66 -13.19
N SER A 60 -1.10 -15.80 -14.05
CA SER A 60 -2.38 -15.10 -13.90
C SER A 60 -3.12 -15.55 -12.65
N GLN A 61 -3.10 -16.85 -12.33
CA GLN A 61 -3.70 -17.39 -11.12
C GLN A 61 -3.08 -16.81 -9.85
N GLN A 62 -1.76 -16.63 -9.81
CA GLN A 62 -1.07 -16.04 -8.65
C GLN A 62 -1.43 -14.57 -8.42
N LEU A 63 -1.79 -13.84 -9.49
CA LEU A 63 -2.28 -12.47 -9.40
C LEU A 63 -3.81 -12.37 -9.25
N GLY A 64 -4.52 -13.50 -9.19
CA GLY A 64 -5.98 -13.52 -9.08
C GLY A 64 -6.71 -12.93 -10.29
N MET A 65 -6.09 -12.95 -11.48
CA MET A 65 -6.67 -12.46 -12.73
C MET A 65 -6.83 -13.56 -13.77
N THR A 66 -7.61 -13.29 -14.82
CA THR A 66 -7.77 -14.21 -15.95
C THR A 66 -6.49 -14.29 -16.79
N VAL A 67 -6.34 -15.38 -17.54
CA VAL A 67 -5.20 -15.56 -18.46
C VAL A 67 -5.16 -14.43 -19.49
N SER A 68 -6.31 -14.05 -20.06
CA SER A 68 -6.40 -12.97 -21.05
C SER A 68 -6.01 -11.60 -20.48
N GLU A 69 -6.39 -11.29 -19.24
CA GLU A 69 -5.95 -10.05 -18.57
C GLU A 69 -4.43 -10.04 -18.34
N PHE A 70 -3.86 -11.19 -17.97
CA PHE A 70 -2.42 -11.31 -17.81
C PHE A 70 -1.67 -11.19 -19.14
N GLU A 71 -2.15 -11.86 -20.19
CA GLU A 71 -1.55 -11.79 -21.53
C GLU A 71 -1.56 -10.37 -22.10
N ALA A 72 -2.56 -9.55 -21.77
CA ALA A 72 -2.58 -8.14 -22.16
C ALA A 72 -1.46 -7.29 -21.51
N LEU A 73 -0.77 -7.81 -20.50
CA LEU A 73 0.35 -7.15 -19.81
C LEU A 73 1.74 -7.63 -20.27
N LEU A 74 1.81 -8.71 -21.07
CA LEU A 74 3.05 -9.29 -21.60
C LEU A 74 3.63 -8.46 -22.76
#